data_AF-A0A9W9U8W1-F1
#
_entry.id   AF-A0A9W9U8W1-F1
#
_cell.length_a   1.000
_cell.length_b   1.000
_cell.length_c   1.000
_cell.angle_alpha   90.00
_cell.angle_beta   90.00
_cell.angle_gamma   90.00
#
_symmetry.space_group_name_H-M   'P 1'
#
loop_
_entity.id
_entity.type
_entity.pdbx_description
1 polymer ?
#
loop_
_entity_poly.entity_id
_entity_poly.type
_entity_poly.pdbx_seq_one_letter_code
_entity_poly.pdbx_strand_id
1 'polypeptide(L)'
;MADNPTTLTPMAPSVVLGLPHVQGKWPRDPEELAVNAIDSGVFINELASIDLLPKRLKSLTDEDKTSFGQNPENLHWKAHEQGPSPIPEGTYRGTKLALTKAYDLIEQR
;
A
#
# COMPACT_ATOMS: atom_id res chain seq x y z
N MET A 1 72.86 -18.29 -25.48
CA MET A 1 73.00 -18.46 -24.02
C MET A 1 72.10 -17.40 -23.40
N ALA A 2 70.86 -17.78 -23.07
CA ALA A 2 70.41 -18.14 -21.70
C ALA A 2 69.87 -16.87 -21.00
N ASP A 3 68.70 -16.76 -20.38
CA ASP A 3 67.52 -17.60 -20.16
C ASP A 3 66.34 -16.66 -19.87
N ASN A 4 65.11 -17.06 -20.23
CA ASN A 4 63.87 -16.37 -19.84
C ASN A 4 63.57 -16.57 -18.34
N PRO A 5 63.21 -15.53 -17.57
CA PRO A 5 62.41 -15.71 -16.37
C PRO A 5 60.94 -15.44 -16.65
N THR A 6 60.19 -16.53 -16.79
CA THR A 6 58.72 -16.57 -16.64
C THR A 6 58.33 -15.89 -15.33
N THR A 7 57.81 -14.67 -15.42
CA THR A 7 57.23 -14.01 -14.24
C THR A 7 55.80 -14.53 -14.11
N LEU A 8 55.63 -15.42 -13.13
CA LEU A 8 54.34 -15.98 -12.72
C LEU A 8 53.38 -14.83 -12.41
N THR A 9 52.29 -14.76 -13.17
CA THR A 9 51.19 -13.83 -12.94
C THR A 9 50.51 -14.21 -11.62
N PRO A 10 50.47 -13.33 -10.60
CA PRO A 10 49.53 -13.51 -9.52
C PRO A 10 48.16 -13.12 -10.10
N MET A 11 47.28 -14.11 -10.29
CA MET A 11 45.87 -13.84 -10.54
C MET A 11 45.31 -13.16 -9.29
N ALA A 12 45.28 -11.83 -9.28
CA ALA A 12 44.52 -11.09 -8.30
C ALA A 12 43.04 -11.48 -8.49
N PRO A 13 42.31 -11.83 -7.42
CA PRO A 13 40.88 -12.09 -7.54
C PRO A 13 40.23 -10.83 -8.12
N SER A 14 39.43 -11.00 -9.16
CA SER A 14 38.65 -9.94 -9.79
C SER A 14 37.81 -9.23 -8.73
N VAL A 15 38.34 -8.15 -8.16
CA VAL A 15 37.55 -7.18 -7.42
C VAL A 15 36.72 -6.49 -8.47
N VAL A 16 35.44 -6.88 -8.55
CA VAL A 16 34.44 -6.05 -9.21
C VAL A 16 34.52 -4.70 -8.51
N LEU A 17 35.10 -3.71 -9.19
CA LEU A 17 35.03 -2.31 -8.76
C LEU A 17 33.55 -1.95 -8.75
N GLY A 18 32.92 -2.13 -7.59
CA GLY A 18 31.59 -1.64 -7.34
C GLY A 18 31.57 -0.17 -7.73
N LEU A 19 30.54 0.24 -8.48
CA LEU A 19 30.19 1.64 -8.64
C LEU A 19 30.41 2.35 -7.31
N PRO A 20 31.01 3.56 -7.28
CA PRO A 20 31.10 4.31 -6.04
C PRO A 20 29.71 4.33 -5.44
N HIS A 21 29.59 3.71 -4.26
CA HIS A 21 28.36 3.70 -3.49
C HIS A 21 28.19 5.14 -3.01
N VAL A 22 27.62 5.99 -3.88
CA VAL A 22 27.08 7.27 -3.48
C VAL A 22 25.93 6.89 -2.58
N GLN A 23 26.22 6.74 -1.28
CA GLN A 23 25.18 6.77 -0.27
C GLN A 23 24.53 8.14 -0.42
N GLY A 24 23.46 8.19 -1.22
CA GLY A 24 22.61 9.34 -1.30
C GLY A 24 22.26 9.72 0.12
N LYS A 25 22.48 10.98 0.47
CA LYS A 25 22.08 11.50 1.77
C LYS A 25 20.58 11.26 1.88
N TRP A 26 20.15 10.49 2.88
CA TRP A 26 18.74 10.28 3.14
C TRP A 26 18.01 11.64 3.16
N PRO A 27 16.88 11.77 2.46
CA PRO A 27 16.08 12.99 2.53
C PRO A 27 15.82 13.34 3.98
N ARG A 28 16.13 14.56 4.36
CA ARG A 28 15.93 15.04 5.75
C ARG A 28 14.51 15.51 5.97
N ASP A 29 13.82 15.83 4.89
CA ASP A 29 12.41 16.15 4.88
C ASP A 29 11.61 14.91 4.45
N PRO A 30 10.73 14.36 5.31
CA PRO A 30 9.86 13.24 4.95
C PRO A 30 8.89 13.57 3.81
N GLU A 31 8.59 14.86 3.54
CA GLU A 31 7.79 15.27 2.37
C GLU A 31 8.55 15.07 1.05
N GLU A 32 9.88 15.07 1.06
CA GLU A 32 10.71 14.75 -0.12
C GLU A 32 10.72 13.25 -0.45
N LEU A 33 10.29 12.40 0.49
CA LEU A 33 10.11 10.96 0.29
C LEU A 33 8.75 10.60 -0.34
N ALA A 34 8.03 11.58 -0.90
CA ALA A 34 6.64 11.46 -1.39
C ALA A 34 6.40 10.18 -2.21
N VAL A 35 5.92 9.13 -1.54
CA VAL A 35 5.48 7.89 -2.19
C VAL A 35 4.14 8.21 -2.86
N ASN A 36 4.08 8.12 -4.18
CA ASN A 36 2.89 8.45 -4.97
C ASN A 36 1.80 7.36 -4.95
N ALA A 37 2.06 6.24 -4.29
CA ALA A 37 1.16 5.10 -4.23
C ALA A 37 1.17 4.49 -2.83
N ILE A 38 0.02 3.95 -2.42
CA ILE A 38 -0.09 3.12 -1.23
C ILE A 38 -0.03 1.66 -1.68
N ASP A 39 0.82 0.87 -1.02
CA ASP A 39 0.86 -0.57 -1.22
C ASP A 39 -0.49 -1.19 -0.84
N SER A 40 -1.03 -2.08 -1.68
CA SER A 40 -2.35 -2.68 -1.44
C SER A 40 -2.39 -3.54 -0.19
N GLY A 41 -1.33 -4.30 0.09
CA GLY A 41 -1.25 -5.18 1.25
C GLY A 41 -1.21 -4.38 2.55
N VAL A 42 -0.37 -3.34 2.61
CA VAL A 42 -0.31 -2.42 3.75
C VAL A 42 -1.65 -1.71 3.94
N PHE A 43 -2.26 -1.22 2.85
CA PHE A 43 -3.56 -0.53 2.92
C PHE A 43 -4.66 -1.41 3.51
N ILE A 44 -4.82 -2.64 2.99
CA ILE A 44 -5.86 -3.57 3.47
C ILE A 44 -5.58 -3.98 4.91
N ASN A 45 -4.32 -4.22 5.26
CA ASN A 45 -3.95 -4.60 6.62
C ASN A 45 -4.24 -3.47 7.63
N GLU A 46 -3.98 -2.23 7.24
CA GLU A 46 -4.32 -1.07 8.09
C GLU A 46 -5.83 -0.92 8.24
N LEU A 47 -6.62 -1.01 7.16
CA LEU A 47 -8.07 -0.99 7.27
C LEU A 47 -8.62 -2.13 8.15
N ALA A 48 -7.97 -3.30 8.14
CA ALA A 48 -8.32 -4.42 9.01
C ALA A 48 -7.99 -4.13 10.48
N SER A 49 -6.83 -3.52 10.76
CA SER A 49 -6.39 -3.21 12.13
C SER A 49 -7.33 -2.23 12.85
N ILE A 50 -7.94 -1.30 12.08
CA ILE A 50 -8.92 -0.33 12.57
C ILE A 50 -10.37 -0.70 12.26
N ASP A 51 -10.63 -1.95 11.87
CA ASP A 51 -11.98 -2.52 11.75
C ASP A 51 -12.89 -1.78 10.72
N LEU A 52 -12.27 -1.22 9.67
CA LEU A 52 -12.90 -0.46 8.58
C LEU A 52 -13.22 -1.29 7.33
N LEU A 53 -12.87 -2.58 7.30
CA LEU A 53 -13.21 -3.43 6.16
C LEU A 53 -14.74 -3.59 6.02
N PRO A 54 -15.27 -3.78 4.79
CA PRO A 54 -16.69 -4.01 4.58
C PRO A 54 -17.22 -5.18 5.42
N LYS A 55 -18.31 -4.94 6.14
CA LYS A 55 -18.97 -5.95 6.98
C LYS A 55 -20.38 -6.22 6.48
N ARG A 56 -20.90 -7.37 6.89
CA ARG A 56 -22.33 -7.67 6.70
C ARG A 56 -23.15 -6.78 7.63
N LEU A 57 -24.24 -6.23 7.10
CA LEU A 57 -25.25 -5.55 7.90
C LEU A 57 -25.81 -6.53 8.93
N LYS A 58 -25.89 -6.08 10.18
CA LYS A 58 -26.47 -6.82 11.28
C LYS A 58 -27.99 -6.63 11.26
N SER A 59 -28.71 -7.69 11.63
CA SER A 59 -30.14 -7.63 11.95
C SER A 59 -31.04 -7.05 10.84
N LEU A 60 -30.85 -7.50 9.59
CA LEU A 60 -31.78 -7.17 8.50
C LEU A 60 -33.14 -7.83 8.74
N THR A 61 -34.20 -7.02 8.75
CA THR A 61 -35.58 -7.51 8.83
C THR A 61 -36.00 -8.16 7.50
N ASP A 62 -37.10 -8.90 7.49
CA ASP A 62 -37.63 -9.45 6.23
C ASP A 62 -38.13 -8.35 5.28
N GLU A 63 -38.55 -7.21 5.83
CA GLU A 63 -38.86 -5.99 5.07
C GLU A 63 -37.61 -5.38 4.43
N ASP A 64 -36.47 -5.37 5.14
CA ASP A 64 -35.19 -4.89 4.59
C ASP A 64 -34.74 -5.74 3.40
N LYS A 65 -34.86 -7.07 3.53
CA LYS A 65 -34.51 -8.01 2.44
C LYS A 65 -35.42 -7.82 1.22
N THR A 66 -36.71 -7.60 1.47
CA THR A 66 -37.70 -7.33 0.41
C THR A 66 -37.39 -6.01 -0.30
N SER A 67 -37.10 -4.97 0.46
CA SER A 67 -36.75 -3.64 -0.05
C SER A 67 -35.45 -3.65 -0.84
N PHE A 68 -34.45 -4.41 -0.39
CA PHE A 68 -33.18 -4.61 -1.10
C PHE A 68 -33.38 -5.30 -2.44
N GLY A 69 -34.26 -6.31 -2.51
CA GLY A 69 -34.58 -7.00 -3.76
C GLY A 69 -35.25 -6.10 -4.80
N GLN A 70 -35.91 -5.02 -4.38
CA GLN A 70 -36.52 -4.03 -5.27
C GLN A 70 -35.53 -2.94 -5.70
N ASN A 71 -34.76 -2.42 -4.75
CA ASN A 71 -33.70 -1.44 -5.01
C ASN A 71 -32.59 -1.59 -3.95
N PRO A 72 -31.37 -1.99 -4.34
CA PRO A 72 -30.24 -2.13 -3.43
C PRO A 72 -29.90 -0.86 -2.65
N GLU A 73 -30.13 0.32 -3.24
CA GLU A 73 -29.87 1.63 -2.62
C GLU A 73 -30.72 1.87 -1.37
N ASN A 74 -31.82 1.14 -1.20
CA ASN A 74 -32.71 1.27 -0.04
C ASN A 74 -32.00 0.94 1.29
N LEU A 75 -30.88 0.20 1.24
CA LEU A 75 -30.09 -0.11 2.44
C LEU A 75 -28.95 0.88 2.72
N HIS A 76 -28.76 1.92 1.89
CA HIS A 76 -27.65 2.87 2.06
C HIS A 76 -27.67 3.58 3.42
N TRP A 77 -28.85 4.01 3.87
CA TRP A 77 -29.00 4.61 5.19
C TRP A 77 -28.59 3.65 6.32
N LYS A 78 -29.01 2.37 6.23
CA LYS A 78 -28.64 1.37 7.24
C LYS A 78 -27.15 1.04 7.21
N ALA A 79 -26.54 1.02 6.02
CA ALA A 79 -25.10 0.85 5.88
C ALA A 79 -24.32 2.02 6.48
N HIS A 80 -24.84 3.24 6.39
CA HIS A 80 -24.29 4.40 7.05
C HIS A 80 -24.43 4.33 8.59
N GLU A 81 -25.62 3.99 9.09
CA GLU A 81 -25.86 3.87 10.55
C GLU A 81 -25.05 2.75 11.22
N GLN A 82 -24.90 1.62 10.53
CA GLN A 82 -24.12 0.47 11.03
C GLN A 82 -22.66 0.52 10.60
N GLY A 83 -22.26 1.61 9.93
CA GLY A 83 -20.91 1.82 9.45
C GLY A 83 -19.88 1.92 10.58
N PRO A 84 -18.60 1.73 10.26
CA PRO A 84 -17.55 1.89 11.26
C PRO A 84 -17.40 3.36 11.68
N SER A 85 -16.79 3.58 12.84
CA SER A 85 -16.53 4.93 13.33
C SER A 85 -15.59 5.71 12.41
N PRO A 86 -15.73 7.05 12.31
CA PRO A 86 -14.82 7.87 11.54
C PRO A 86 -13.37 7.75 12.03
N ILE A 87 -12.41 7.85 11.11
CA ILE A 87 -10.99 7.91 11.45
C ILE A 87 -10.72 9.25 12.16
N PRO A 88 -10.14 9.25 13.37
CA PRO A 88 -10.02 10.45 14.20
C PRO A 88 -8.99 11.46 13.68
N GLU A 89 -7.94 10.97 13.00
CA GLU A 89 -6.85 11.79 12.50
C GLU A 89 -6.38 11.33 11.12
N GLY A 90 -5.86 12.28 10.35
CA GLY A 90 -5.34 12.00 9.01
C GLY A 90 -4.79 13.26 8.36
N THR A 91 -3.95 13.07 7.34
CA THR A 91 -3.44 14.16 6.52
C THR A 91 -4.26 14.28 5.24
N TYR A 92 -4.38 15.49 4.69
CA TYR A 92 -5.08 15.71 3.41
C TYR A 92 -4.52 14.79 2.30
N ARG A 93 -3.19 14.70 2.19
CA ARG A 93 -2.52 13.85 1.21
C ARG A 93 -2.80 12.37 1.46
N GLY A 94 -2.72 11.92 2.72
CA GLY A 94 -2.99 10.53 3.10
C GLY A 94 -4.43 10.13 2.76
N THR A 95 -5.40 10.96 3.10
CA THR A 95 -6.82 10.73 2.79
C THR A 95 -7.06 10.69 1.28
N LYS A 96 -6.47 11.61 0.51
CA LYS A 96 -6.59 11.61 -0.95
C LYS A 96 -6.08 10.30 -1.55
N LEU A 97 -4.89 9.85 -1.13
CA LEU A 97 -4.30 8.61 -1.61
C LEU A 97 -5.11 7.38 -1.17
N ALA A 98 -5.61 7.35 0.06
CA ALA A 98 -6.44 6.28 0.59
C ALA A 98 -7.76 6.15 -0.18
N LEU A 99 -8.43 7.26 -0.48
CA LEU A 99 -9.66 7.28 -1.28
C LEU A 99 -9.38 6.80 -2.70
N THR A 100 -8.36 7.33 -3.38
CA THR A 100 -7.98 6.84 -4.72
C THR A 100 -7.72 5.34 -4.71
N LYS A 101 -6.95 4.85 -3.73
CA LYS A 101 -6.64 3.42 -3.60
C LYS A 101 -7.88 2.57 -3.38
N ALA A 102 -8.82 3.03 -2.54
CA ALA A 102 -10.07 2.32 -2.29
C ALA A 102 -10.94 2.24 -3.56
N TYR A 103 -11.06 3.33 -4.31
CA TYR A 103 -11.77 3.34 -5.59
C TYR A 103 -11.13 2.37 -6.60
N ASP A 104 -9.81 2.42 -6.78
CA ASP A 104 -9.09 1.51 -7.68
C ASP A 104 -9.35 0.03 -7.32
N LEU A 105 -9.38 -0.31 -6.03
CA LEU A 105 -9.65 -1.68 -5.56
C LEU A 105 -11.11 -2.12 -5.76
N ILE A 106 -12.06 -1.18 -5.71
CA ILE A 106 -13.47 -1.45 -5.98
C ILE A 106 -13.69 -1.66 -7.48
N GLU A 107 -13.06 -0.86 -8.34
CA GLU A 107 -13.20 -0.94 -9.80
C GLU A 107 -12.50 -2.16 -10.42
N GLN A 108 -11.44 -2.68 -9.79
CA GLN A 108 -10.78 -3.92 -10.22
C GLN A 108 -11.61 -5.19 -9.98
N ARG A 109 -12.76 -5.07 -9.32
CA ARG A 109 -13.61 -6.18 -8.89
C ARG A 109 -14.69 -6.52 -9.92
#